data_AF-A0A5N7JYH5-F1
#
_entry.id   AF-A0A5N7JYH5-F1
#
_cell.length_a   1.000
_cell.length_b   1.000
_cell.length_c   1.000
_cell.angle_alpha   90.00
_cell.angle_beta   90.00
_cell.angle_gamma   90.00
#
_symmetry.space_group_name_H-M   'P 1'
#
loop_
_entity.id
_entity.type
_entity.pdbx_description
1 polymer ?
#
loop_
_entity_poly.entity_id
_entity_poly.type
_entity_poly.pdbx_seq_one_letter_code
_entity_poly.pdbx_strand_id
1 'polypeptide(L)'
;MAEQKTKGIRGPQGRLTSTSFEGNIATDVVDYRQSRDVNLSGLQATGNGDFIGIQILFPASTTPHTIQLPQPFPNVVEVRYFRQTADGQRTSFTSKSGTLFLTSYEADKQYAVGGFDFVADVDGTERLFNGEFDIRLV
;
A
#
# COMPACT_ATOMS: atom_id res chain seq x y z
N MET A 1 6.68 -29.89 31.39
CA MET A 1 6.28 -29.53 30.02
C MET A 1 6.44 -28.03 29.89
N ALA A 2 7.36 -27.56 29.05
CA ALA A 2 7.59 -26.15 28.84
C ALA A 2 6.74 -25.69 27.64
N GLU A 3 5.78 -24.80 27.87
CA GLU A 3 5.10 -24.07 26.80
C GLU A 3 6.12 -23.22 26.05
N GLN A 4 6.41 -23.59 24.81
CA GLN A 4 7.04 -22.68 23.87
C GLN A 4 6.02 -21.60 23.54
N LYS A 5 6.12 -20.45 24.23
CA LYS A 5 5.57 -19.19 23.73
C LYS A 5 6.19 -18.95 22.36
N THR A 6 5.42 -19.19 21.30
CA THR A 6 5.71 -18.68 19.97
C THR A 6 5.83 -17.17 20.10
N LYS A 7 7.07 -16.70 20.16
CA LYS A 7 7.44 -15.30 20.06
C LYS A 7 6.95 -14.87 18.68
N GLY A 8 5.74 -14.31 18.63
CA GLY A 8 5.14 -13.81 17.40
C GLY A 8 6.17 -12.94 16.72
N ILE A 9 6.57 -13.35 15.52
CA ILE A 9 7.33 -12.51 14.61
C ILE A 9 6.41 -11.31 14.39
N ARG A 10 6.68 -10.19 15.08
CA ARG A 10 5.94 -8.95 14.87
C ARG A 10 6.31 -8.53 13.46
N GLY A 11 5.45 -8.87 12.50
CA GLY A 11 5.48 -8.26 11.20
C GLY A 11 5.32 -6.73 11.35
N PRO A 12 5.68 -5.95 10.31
CA PRO A 12 5.41 -4.52 10.28
C PRO A 12 4.00 -4.21 10.82
N GLN A 13 3.93 -3.45 11.92
CA GLN A 13 2.66 -2.93 12.39
C GLN A 13 2.35 -1.71 11.54
N GLY A 14 1.29 -1.78 10.75
CA GLY A 14 0.92 -0.67 9.89
C GLY A 14 -0.53 -0.76 9.52
N ARG A 15 -1.22 0.37 9.60
CA ARG A 15 -2.61 0.46 9.16
C ARG A 15 -2.65 0.99 7.74
N LEU A 16 -3.44 0.36 6.88
CA LEU A 16 -3.83 0.91 5.59
C LEU A 16 -5.34 0.78 5.45
N THR A 17 -5.99 1.89 5.14
CA THR A 17 -7.41 1.94 4.81
C THR A 17 -7.63 2.51 3.44
N SER A 18 -8.58 1.96 2.69
CA SER A 18 -9.00 2.51 1.42
C SER A 18 -10.47 2.24 1.13
N THR A 19 -11.16 3.24 0.57
CA THR A 19 -12.43 3.03 -0.12
C THR A 19 -12.15 2.37 -1.47
N SER A 20 -12.91 1.32 -1.78
CA SER A 20 -12.87 0.66 -3.09
C SER A 20 -14.26 0.17 -3.46
N PHE A 21 -14.52 0.13 -4.77
CA PHE A 21 -15.79 -0.32 -5.33
C PHE A 21 -16.06 -1.82 -5.11
N GLU A 22 -15.02 -2.62 -4.85
CA GLU A 22 -15.11 -4.07 -4.60
C GLU A 22 -15.13 -4.40 -3.10
N GLY A 23 -15.21 -3.38 -2.25
CA GLY A 23 -15.16 -3.50 -0.79
C GLY A 23 -14.01 -2.69 -0.20
N ASN A 24 -14.24 -2.17 1.00
CA ASN A 24 -13.23 -1.38 1.69
C ASN A 24 -12.03 -2.24 2.09
N ILE A 25 -10.83 -1.68 1.94
CA ILE A 25 -9.60 -2.26 2.47
C ILE A 25 -9.40 -1.65 3.85
N ALA A 26 -9.24 -2.49 4.87
CA ALA A 26 -8.90 -2.07 6.22
C ALA A 26 -8.02 -3.14 6.86
N THR A 27 -6.70 -2.94 6.79
CA THR A 27 -5.71 -3.89 7.31
C THR A 27 -4.80 -3.22 8.33
N ASP A 28 -4.46 -3.96 9.38
CA ASP A 28 -3.43 -3.61 10.36
C ASP A 28 -2.09 -4.31 10.08
N VAL A 29 -1.99 -4.98 8.93
CA VAL A 29 -0.78 -5.59 8.40
C VAL A 29 -0.48 -4.98 7.05
N VAL A 30 0.61 -4.24 6.97
CA VAL A 30 1.13 -3.63 5.73
C VAL A 30 2.54 -4.13 5.50
N ASP A 31 2.78 -4.79 4.37
CA ASP A 31 4.13 -5.21 3.98
C ASP A 31 4.95 -3.96 3.62
N TYR A 32 6.13 -3.83 4.22
CA TYR A 32 7.09 -2.76 3.95
C TYR A 32 8.34 -3.36 3.35
N ARG A 33 8.70 -2.95 2.14
CA ARG A 33 9.96 -3.35 1.50
C ARG A 33 10.69 -2.13 1.00
N GLN A 34 11.96 -2.04 1.35
CA GLN A 34 12.84 -0.96 0.93
C GLN A 34 14.08 -1.50 0.24
N SER A 35 14.38 -0.92 -0.92
CA SER A 35 15.63 -1.11 -1.64
C SER A 35 16.15 0.26 -2.10
N ARG A 36 16.18 0.52 -3.41
CA ARG A 36 16.25 1.88 -3.97
C ARG A 36 14.93 2.62 -3.74
N ASP A 37 13.82 1.90 -3.91
CA ASP A 37 12.47 2.40 -3.77
C ASP A 37 11.81 1.75 -2.55
N VAL A 38 10.82 2.44 -1.98
CA VAL A 38 9.94 1.94 -0.91
C VAL A 38 8.66 1.42 -1.53
N ASN A 39 8.28 0.21 -1.16
CA ASN A 39 7.04 -0.44 -1.54
C ASN A 39 6.23 -0.77 -0.29
N LEU A 40 5.03 -0.20 -0.20
CA LEU A 40 4.06 -0.45 0.86
C LEU A 40 2.91 -1.23 0.25
N SER A 41 2.47 -2.31 0.88
CA SER A 41 1.34 -3.11 0.39
C SER A 41 0.39 -3.50 1.52
N GLY A 42 -0.85 -3.02 1.45
CA GLY A 42 -1.94 -3.45 2.32
C GLY A 42 -2.91 -4.35 1.56
N LEU A 43 -3.37 -5.44 2.18
CA LEU A 43 -4.24 -6.44 1.58
C LEU A 43 -5.45 -6.77 2.47
N GLN A 44 -6.58 -7.04 1.84
CA GLN A 44 -7.87 -7.38 2.45
C GLN A 44 -8.43 -8.62 1.75
N ALA A 45 -8.81 -9.64 2.52
CA ALA A 45 -9.47 -10.82 1.96
C ALA A 45 -10.90 -10.50 1.50
N THR A 46 -11.30 -11.02 0.34
CA THR A 46 -12.64 -10.84 -0.24
C THR A 46 -13.48 -12.12 -0.28
N GLY A 47 -12.85 -13.28 -0.05
CA GLY A 47 -13.50 -14.60 -0.04
C GLY A 47 -12.72 -15.62 -0.85
N ASN A 48 -12.95 -16.93 -0.63
CA ASN A 48 -12.29 -18.03 -1.36
C ASN A 48 -10.75 -18.01 -1.39
N GLY A 49 -10.12 -17.28 -0.46
CA GLY A 49 -8.66 -17.08 -0.43
C GLY A 49 -8.16 -15.97 -1.36
N ASP A 50 -9.06 -15.24 -2.04
CA ASP A 50 -8.71 -14.08 -2.85
C ASP A 50 -8.56 -12.82 -1.99
N PHE A 51 -7.78 -11.87 -2.50
CA PHE A 51 -7.46 -10.61 -1.86
C PHE A 51 -7.60 -9.44 -2.81
N ILE A 52 -7.89 -8.27 -2.25
CA ILE A 52 -7.73 -6.97 -2.89
C ILE A 52 -6.76 -6.14 -2.07
N GLY A 53 -6.16 -5.12 -2.66
CA GLY A 53 -5.21 -4.30 -1.92
C GLY A 53 -4.78 -3.02 -2.61
N ILE A 54 -4.03 -2.23 -1.85
CA ILE A 54 -3.35 -1.03 -2.33
C ILE A 54 -1.84 -1.26 -2.22
N GLN A 55 -1.12 -0.89 -3.27
CA GLN A 55 0.32 -0.85 -3.30
C GLN A 55 0.78 0.58 -3.57
N ILE A 56 1.71 1.07 -2.76
CA ILE A 56 2.29 2.41 -2.86
C ILE A 56 3.79 2.25 -3.14
N LEU A 57 4.29 2.92 -4.17
CA LEU A 57 5.69 2.93 -4.56
C LEU A 57 6.20 4.37 -4.60
N PHE A 58 7.33 4.65 -3.93
CA PHE A 58 8.04 5.93 -4.03
C PHE A 58 9.54 5.76 -3.78
N PRO A 59 10.41 6.66 -4.28
CA PRO A 59 11.86 6.58 -4.02
C PRO A 59 12.18 6.65 -2.53
N ALA A 60 13.19 5.90 -2.06
CA ALA A 60 13.58 5.94 -0.65
C ALA A 60 14.14 7.30 -0.19
N SER A 61 14.51 8.17 -1.14
CA SER A 61 14.96 9.55 -0.92
C SER A 61 13.84 10.60 -0.92
N THR A 62 12.58 10.19 -1.07
CA THR A 62 11.43 11.10 -1.05
C THR A 62 11.36 11.83 0.28
N THR A 63 11.08 13.14 0.26
CA THR A 63 10.77 13.91 1.47
C THR A 63 9.25 14.03 1.64
N PRO A 64 8.73 14.26 2.87
CA PRO A 64 7.29 14.49 3.05
C PRO A 64 6.78 15.70 2.26
N HIS A 65 5.82 15.48 1.36
CA HIS A 65 5.06 16.49 0.63
C HIS A 65 3.89 15.83 -0.12
N THR A 66 3.09 16.64 -0.80
CA THR A 66 2.04 16.20 -1.72
C THR A 66 2.63 15.93 -3.10
N ILE A 67 2.41 14.73 -3.64
CA ILE A 67 2.95 14.24 -4.91
C ILE A 67 1.80 13.98 -5.88
N GLN A 68 1.88 14.53 -7.10
CA GLN A 68 0.92 14.25 -8.17
C GLN A 68 1.20 12.87 -8.78
N LEU A 69 0.16 12.09 -9.03
CA LEU A 69 0.25 10.73 -9.54
C LEU A 69 -0.24 10.62 -10.99
N PRO A 70 0.35 9.69 -11.77
CA PRO A 70 1.63 9.04 -11.51
C PRO A 70 2.79 10.01 -11.74
N GLN A 71 3.90 9.84 -11.02
CA GLN A 71 5.14 10.55 -11.30
C GLN A 71 6.06 9.65 -12.14
N PRO A 72 6.49 10.06 -13.34
CA PRO A 72 7.34 9.24 -14.19
C PRO A 72 8.82 9.29 -13.75
N PHE A 73 9.66 8.50 -14.44
CA PHE A 73 11.12 8.53 -14.29
C PHE A 73 11.67 9.98 -14.37
N PRO A 74 12.66 10.36 -13.54
CA PRO A 74 13.50 9.50 -12.68
C PRO A 74 12.92 9.15 -11.31
N ASN A 75 11.93 9.89 -10.83
CA ASN A 75 11.38 9.73 -9.49
C ASN A 75 10.01 9.06 -9.58
N VAL A 76 10.02 7.75 -9.82
CA VAL A 76 8.79 6.98 -10.03
C VAL A 76 7.98 6.92 -8.74
N VAL A 77 6.80 7.55 -8.74
CA VAL A 77 5.83 7.48 -7.65
C VAL A 77 4.50 7.01 -8.21
N GLU A 78 3.99 5.92 -7.65
CA GLU A 78 2.76 5.29 -8.11
C GLU A 78 1.95 4.75 -6.94
N VAL A 79 0.63 4.85 -7.06
CA VAL A 79 -0.31 4.11 -6.22
C VAL A 79 -1.09 3.17 -7.13
N ARG A 80 -1.28 1.93 -6.69
CA ARG A 80 -1.94 0.90 -7.48
C ARG A 80 -3.01 0.22 -6.64
N TYR A 81 -4.17 0.00 -7.25
CA TYR A 81 -5.11 -1.00 -6.79
C TYR A 81 -4.67 -2.37 -7.33
N PHE A 82 -4.84 -3.45 -6.57
CA PHE A 82 -4.60 -4.79 -7.09
C PHE A 82 -5.64 -5.79 -6.62
N ARG A 83 -5.84 -6.81 -7.44
CA ARG A 83 -6.50 -8.07 -7.09
C ARG A 83 -5.45 -9.17 -7.05
N GLN A 84 -5.59 -10.09 -6.11
CA GLN A 84 -4.72 -11.24 -5.99
C GLN A 84 -5.56 -12.49 -5.74
N THR A 85 -5.40 -13.49 -6.59
CA THR A 85 -6.10 -14.77 -6.45
C THR A 85 -5.49 -15.63 -5.35
N ALA A 86 -6.21 -16.66 -4.91
CA ALA A 86 -5.77 -17.60 -3.89
C ALA A 86 -4.46 -18.36 -4.25
N ASP A 87 -4.19 -18.58 -5.55
CA ASP A 87 -2.94 -19.15 -6.05
C ASP A 87 -1.80 -18.12 -6.18
N GLY A 88 -2.06 -16.87 -5.79
CA GLY A 88 -1.05 -15.80 -5.70
C GLY A 88 -0.87 -14.98 -6.96
N GLN A 89 -1.67 -15.18 -8.01
CA GLN A 89 -1.59 -14.35 -9.21
C GLN A 89 -2.12 -12.95 -8.92
N ARG A 90 -1.31 -11.93 -9.19
CA ARG A 90 -1.66 -10.53 -8.95
C ARG A 90 -1.92 -9.78 -10.25
N THR A 91 -3.05 -9.11 -10.32
CA THR A 91 -3.39 -8.12 -11.35
C THR A 91 -3.36 -6.74 -10.72
N SER A 92 -2.58 -5.82 -11.27
CA SER A 92 -2.42 -4.46 -10.73
C SER A 92 -2.91 -3.40 -11.71
N PHE A 93 -3.58 -2.39 -11.16
CA PHE A 93 -4.17 -1.26 -11.86
C PHE A 93 -3.54 0.02 -11.32
N THR A 94 -2.63 0.62 -12.10
CA THR A 94 -1.87 1.80 -11.69
C THR A 94 -2.70 3.07 -11.76
N SER A 95 -2.44 4.02 -10.86
CA SER A 95 -3.00 5.37 -10.89
C SER A 95 -2.79 6.05 -12.24
N LYS A 96 -3.88 6.48 -12.87
CA LYS A 96 -3.88 7.36 -14.06
C LYS A 96 -3.76 8.83 -13.69
N SER A 97 -4.34 9.21 -12.56
CA SER A 97 -4.32 10.56 -12.00
C SER A 97 -4.52 10.50 -10.49
N GLY A 98 -4.23 11.60 -9.81
CA GLY A 98 -4.51 11.76 -8.39
C GLY A 98 -3.32 12.28 -7.61
N THR A 99 -3.33 11.98 -6.31
CA THR A 99 -2.39 12.53 -5.37
C THR A 99 -2.01 11.51 -4.30
N LEU A 100 -0.72 11.48 -3.97
CA LEU A 100 -0.18 10.86 -2.76
C LEU A 100 0.22 11.98 -1.80
N PHE A 101 -0.30 11.95 -0.58
CA PHE A 101 0.05 12.87 0.49
C PHE A 101 1.00 12.15 1.44
N LEU A 102 2.31 12.45 1.37
CA LEU A 102 3.26 11.89 2.31
C LEU A 102 3.48 12.90 3.44
N THR A 103 2.88 12.65 4.61
CA THR A 103 2.92 13.57 5.75
C THR A 103 4.17 13.38 6.60
N SER A 104 4.62 12.13 6.74
CA SER A 104 5.84 11.82 7.46
C SER A 104 6.51 10.59 6.85
N TYR A 105 7.84 10.60 6.78
CA TYR A 105 8.61 9.48 6.27
C TYR A 105 10.03 9.52 6.82
N GLU A 106 10.45 8.41 7.41
CA GLU A 106 11.79 8.20 7.95
C GLU A 106 12.26 6.81 7.47
N ALA A 107 13.10 6.82 6.43
CA ALA A 107 13.56 5.61 5.74
C ALA A 107 14.29 4.64 6.66
N ASP A 108 15.16 5.16 7.53
CA ASP A 108 15.95 4.40 8.50
C ASP A 108 15.08 3.71 9.56
N LYS A 109 13.91 4.27 9.86
CA LYS A 109 12.93 3.72 10.80
C LYS A 109 11.85 2.88 10.13
N GLN A 110 11.90 2.74 8.80
CA GLN A 110 10.83 2.12 8.01
C GLN A 110 9.44 2.66 8.39
N TYR A 111 9.39 3.98 8.55
CA TYR A 111 8.22 4.70 9.03
C TYR A 111 7.66 5.56 7.91
N ALA A 112 6.36 5.47 7.66
CA ALA A 112 5.69 6.26 6.64
C ALA A 112 4.23 6.52 7.05
N VAL A 113 3.80 7.78 6.98
CA VAL A 113 2.43 8.20 7.26
C VAL A 113 1.95 9.11 6.14
N GLY A 114 0.72 8.89 5.70
CA GLY A 114 0.13 9.68 4.65
C GLY A 114 -1.24 9.20 4.22
N GLY A 115 -1.65 9.66 3.06
CA GLY A 115 -2.87 9.22 2.40
C GLY A 115 -2.78 9.36 0.89
N PHE A 116 -3.83 8.95 0.21
CA PHE A 116 -3.91 9.01 -1.24
C PHE A 116 -5.34 9.24 -1.68
N ASP A 117 -5.45 9.86 -2.86
CA ASP A 117 -6.68 10.04 -3.61
C ASP A 117 -6.33 9.85 -5.08
N PHE A 118 -6.71 8.73 -5.69
CA PHE A 118 -6.31 8.43 -7.06
C PHE A 118 -7.41 7.76 -7.87
N VAL A 119 -7.32 7.95 -9.19
CA VAL A 119 -8.15 7.27 -10.17
C VAL A 119 -7.31 6.21 -10.89
N ALA A 120 -7.84 5.01 -11.03
CA ALA A 120 -7.30 3.98 -11.90
C ALA A 120 -8.37 3.44 -12.85
N ASP A 121 -7.94 2.96 -14.02
CA ASP A 121 -8.79 2.20 -14.92
C ASP A 121 -8.77 0.74 -14.50
N VAL A 122 -9.93 0.25 -14.04
CA VAL A 122 -10.13 -1.14 -13.62
C VAL A 122 -11.12 -1.77 -14.57
N ASP A 123 -10.63 -2.69 -15.40
CA ASP A 123 -11.40 -3.41 -16.42
C ASP A 123 -12.17 -2.48 -17.38
N GLY A 124 -11.56 -1.36 -17.79
CA GLY A 124 -12.14 -0.38 -18.71
C GLY A 124 -13.05 0.65 -18.04
N THR A 125 -13.11 0.67 -16.72
CA THR A 125 -13.91 1.65 -15.95
C THR A 125 -13.02 2.45 -15.01
N GLU A 126 -13.16 3.77 -15.02
CA GLU A 126 -12.46 4.63 -14.07
C GLU A 126 -13.05 4.48 -12.66
N ARG A 127 -12.17 4.22 -11.68
CA ARG A 127 -12.52 4.01 -10.28
C ARG A 127 -11.68 4.94 -9.41
N LEU A 128 -12.36 5.61 -8.49
CA LEU A 128 -11.75 6.46 -7.47
C LEU A 128 -11.42 5.64 -6.23
N PHE A 129 -10.24 5.87 -5.68
CA PHE A 129 -9.76 5.26 -4.45
C PHE A 129 -9.24 6.36 -3.53
N ASN A 130 -9.76 6.39 -2.31
CA ASN A 130 -9.30 7.28 -1.26
C ASN A 130 -8.80 6.44 -0.10
N GLY A 131 -7.74 6.88 0.57
CA GLY A 131 -7.22 6.10 1.68
C GLY A 131 -6.11 6.77 2.45
N GLU A 132 -5.72 6.10 3.53
CA GLU A 132 -4.71 6.55 4.49
C GLU A 132 -3.82 5.37 4.87
N PHE A 133 -2.58 5.67 5.20
CA PHE A 133 -1.63 4.70 5.71
C PHE A 133 -0.81 5.28 6.87
N ASP A 134 -0.54 4.45 7.87
CA ASP A 134 0.37 4.73 8.98
C ASP A 134 1.17 3.45 9.25
N ILE A 135 2.46 3.47 8.93
CA ILE A 135 3.34 2.31 8.99
C ILE A 135 4.43 2.60 10.00
N ARG A 136 4.56 1.73 11.01
CA ARG A 136 5.54 1.81 12.08
C ARG A 136 6.14 0.43 12.30
N LEU A 137 7.37 0.19 11.83
CA LEU A 137 8.09 -0.98 12.34
C LEU A 137 8.42 -0.77 13.82
N VAL A 138 7.98 -1.71 14.65
CA VAL A 138 8.26 -1.78 16.10
C VAL A 138 9.21 -2.92 16.42
#